data_AF-A0A0L8V8F9-F1
#
_entry.id   AF-A0A0L8V8F9-F1
#
_cell.length_a   1.000
_cell.length_b   1.000
_cell.length_c   1.000
_cell.angle_alpha   90.00
_cell.angle_beta   90.00
_cell.angle_gamma   90.00
#
_symmetry.space_group_name_H-M   'P 1'
#
loop_
_entity.id
_entity.type
_entity.pdbx_description
1 polymer ?
#
loop_
_entity_poly.entity_id
_entity_poly.type
_entity_poly.pdbx_seq_one_letter_code
_entity_poly.pdbx_strand_id
1 'polypeptide(L)'
;MSSGNFQISQEYELIPPEKSKAYPIFVHEWNFIKDKVSNIEISFQWFDSIGFLLIGAGISCLVTGLTSDFTKDIYKISIWGFFTIFILAGILSLFFGHSKRKQENTKPSEITDQMNLIENRFKNEV
;
A
#
# COMPACT_ATOMS: atom_id res chain seq x y z
N MET A 1 -20.34 7.24 -59.61
CA MET A 1 -20.17 6.92 -58.18
C MET A 1 -19.10 5.87 -58.07
N SER A 2 -17.86 6.26 -57.73
CA SER A 2 -16.76 5.33 -57.47
C SER A 2 -16.51 5.33 -55.97
N SER A 3 -16.95 4.27 -55.31
CA SER A 3 -16.79 4.02 -53.88
C SER A 3 -15.35 3.62 -53.59
N GLY A 4 -14.56 4.59 -53.13
CA GLY A 4 -13.20 4.36 -52.64
C GLY A 4 -13.24 3.54 -51.34
N ASN A 5 -12.77 2.30 -51.40
CA ASN A 5 -12.51 1.47 -50.24
C ASN A 5 -11.28 2.03 -49.52
N PHE A 6 -11.50 2.82 -48.47
CA PHE A 6 -10.45 3.32 -47.60
C PHE A 6 -10.14 2.24 -46.55
N GLN A 7 -9.11 1.43 -46.78
CA GLN A 7 -8.58 0.49 -45.77
C GLN A 7 -7.48 1.19 -44.98
N ILE A 8 -7.74 1.44 -43.69
CA ILE A 8 -6.73 1.82 -42.71
C ILE A 8 -6.01 0.55 -42.28
N SER A 9 -4.74 0.39 -42.68
CA SER A 9 -3.82 -0.56 -42.08
C SER A 9 -3.20 0.10 -40.86
N GLN A 10 -3.62 -0.28 -39.66
CA GLN A 10 -2.92 0.09 -38.44
C GLN A 10 -1.63 -0.75 -38.37
N GLU A 11 -0.54 -0.19 -38.86
CA GLU A 11 0.79 -0.69 -38.56
C GLU A 11 1.06 -0.43 -37.08
N TYR A 12 0.84 -1.46 -36.26
CA TYR A 12 1.41 -1.49 -34.92
C TYR A 12 2.92 -1.66 -35.08
N GLU A 13 3.67 -0.56 -35.06
CA GLU A 13 5.10 -0.59 -34.78
C GLU A 13 5.29 -1.16 -33.37
N LEU A 14 5.54 -2.47 -33.29
CA LEU A 14 6.07 -3.10 -32.11
C LEU A 14 7.47 -2.53 -31.89
N ILE A 15 7.59 -1.51 -31.06
CA ILE A 15 8.88 -0.94 -30.64
C ILE A 15 9.68 -2.11 -30.03
N PRO A 16 10.78 -2.56 -30.66
CA PRO A 16 11.58 -3.64 -30.10
C PRO A 16 12.16 -3.17 -28.76
N PRO A 17 12.17 -4.01 -27.72
CA PRO A 17 12.73 -3.63 -26.43
C PRO A 17 14.20 -3.21 -26.59
N GLU A 18 14.56 -2.05 -26.05
CA GLU A 18 15.96 -1.58 -26.05
C GLU A 18 16.85 -2.62 -25.39
N LYS A 19 17.79 -3.18 -26.16
CA LYS A 19 18.79 -4.12 -25.66
C LYS A 19 19.83 -3.35 -24.84
N SER A 20 19.57 -3.16 -23.56
CA SER A 20 20.60 -2.75 -22.62
C SER A 20 21.57 -3.92 -22.36
N LYS A 21 22.80 -3.64 -21.97
CA LYS A 21 23.80 -4.66 -21.62
C LYS A 21 23.30 -5.44 -20.40
N ALA A 22 22.83 -6.67 -20.61
CA ALA A 22 22.48 -7.58 -19.53
C ALA A 22 23.75 -8.29 -19.02
N TYR A 23 24.00 -8.22 -17.71
CA TYR A 23 25.03 -9.04 -17.07
C TYR A 23 24.47 -10.44 -16.80
N PRO A 24 25.22 -11.51 -17.11
CA PRO A 24 24.80 -12.85 -16.74
C PRO A 24 24.82 -12.97 -15.20
N ILE A 25 23.67 -13.30 -14.62
CA ILE A 25 23.52 -13.57 -13.19
C ILE A 25 23.55 -15.08 -13.01
N PHE A 26 24.30 -15.59 -12.04
CA PHE A 26 24.29 -17.03 -11.77
C PHE A 26 22.95 -17.46 -11.17
N VAL A 27 22.48 -18.66 -11.54
CA VAL A 27 21.18 -19.20 -11.06
C VAL A 27 21.10 -19.24 -9.53
N HIS A 28 22.22 -19.51 -8.85
CA HIS A 28 22.27 -19.53 -7.38
C HIS A 28 22.04 -18.14 -6.77
N GLU A 29 22.62 -17.08 -7.34
CA GLU A 29 22.44 -15.69 -6.90
C GLU A 29 21.02 -15.22 -7.16
N TRP A 30 20.46 -15.59 -8.31
CA TRP A 30 19.08 -15.29 -8.66
C TRP A 30 18.09 -15.91 -7.66
N ASN A 31 18.26 -17.20 -7.34
CA ASN A 31 17.43 -17.89 -6.36
C ASN A 31 17.59 -17.30 -4.95
N PHE A 32 18.81 -16.90 -4.58
CA PHE A 32 19.07 -16.25 -3.29
C PHE A 32 18.36 -14.89 -3.16
N ILE A 33 18.35 -14.08 -4.22
CA ILE A 33 17.62 -12.81 -4.25
C ILE A 33 16.12 -13.07 -4.16
N LYS A 34 15.61 -14.06 -4.92
CA LYS A 34 14.19 -14.43 -4.92
C LYS A 34 13.73 -14.85 -3.52
N ASP A 35 14.50 -15.69 -2.84
CA ASP A 35 14.22 -16.14 -1.48
C ASP A 35 14.28 -14.98 -0.46
N LYS A 36 15.24 -14.08 -0.58
CA LYS A 36 15.29 -12.87 0.27
C LYS A 36 14.08 -11.97 0.09
N VAL A 37 13.60 -11.80 -1.14
CA VAL A 37 12.43 -10.98 -1.45
C VAL A 37 11.16 -11.66 -0.95
N SER A 38 11.00 -12.98 -1.13
CA SER A 38 9.81 -13.70 -0.66
C SER A 38 9.68 -13.72 0.87
N ASN A 39 10.80 -13.65 1.59
CA ASN A 39 10.82 -13.62 3.06
C ASN A 39 10.54 -12.21 3.66
N ILE A 40 10.29 -11.19 2.83
CA ILE A 40 9.90 -9.87 3.33
C ILE A 40 8.41 -9.92 3.70
N GLU A 41 8.13 -10.26 4.95
CA GLU A 41 6.79 -10.14 5.52
C GLU A 41 6.50 -8.69 5.91
N ILE A 42 5.57 -8.06 5.21
CA ILE A 42 5.07 -6.72 5.55
C ILE A 42 3.74 -6.90 6.26
N SER A 43 3.74 -6.93 7.60
CA SER A 43 2.53 -7.04 8.41
C SER A 43 2.25 -5.72 9.16
N PHE A 44 1.42 -4.83 8.60
CA PHE A 44 1.11 -3.53 9.22
C PHE A 44 -0.39 -3.21 9.40
N GLN A 45 -1.29 -4.19 9.26
CA GLN A 45 -2.75 -4.01 9.41
C GLN A 45 -3.23 -3.46 10.76
N TRP A 46 -2.35 -3.41 11.78
CA TRP A 46 -2.70 -2.98 13.13
C TRP A 46 -2.86 -1.47 13.28
N PHE A 47 -2.16 -0.66 12.47
CA PHE A 47 -2.19 0.80 12.60
C PHE A 47 -3.58 1.38 12.29
N ASP A 48 -4.23 0.91 11.23
CA ASP A 48 -5.58 1.34 10.87
C ASP A 48 -6.58 0.95 11.97
N SER A 49 -6.48 -0.28 12.48
CA SER A 49 -7.38 -0.80 13.53
C SER A 49 -7.26 0.00 14.83
N ILE A 50 -6.04 0.30 15.26
CA ILE A 50 -5.77 1.11 16.46
C ILE A 50 -6.26 2.55 16.24
N GLY A 51 -6.08 3.11 15.05
CA GLY A 51 -6.54 4.47 14.76
C GLY A 51 -8.05 4.63 14.80
N PHE A 52 -8.79 3.72 14.20
CA PHE A 52 -10.26 3.73 14.30
C PHE A 52 -10.74 3.53 15.74
N LEU A 53 -10.07 2.67 16.52
CA LEU A 53 -10.39 2.47 17.93
C LEU A 53 -10.18 3.75 18.75
N LEU A 54 -9.06 4.45 18.56
CA LEU A 54 -8.75 5.70 19.27
C LEU A 54 -9.73 6.82 18.89
N ILE A 55 -10.10 6.93 17.61
CA ILE A 55 -11.12 7.89 17.16
C ILE A 55 -12.48 7.55 17.77
N GLY A 56 -12.87 6.27 17.80
CA GLY A 56 -14.11 5.82 18.43
C GLY A 56 -14.15 6.13 19.93
N ALA A 57 -13.04 5.93 20.64
CA ALA A 57 -12.90 6.32 22.04
C ALA A 57 -13.03 7.85 22.21
N GLY A 58 -12.40 8.63 21.32
CA GLY A 58 -12.54 10.09 21.27
C GLY A 58 -14.00 10.53 21.09
N ILE A 59 -14.72 9.98 20.11
CA ILE A 59 -16.14 10.31 19.89
C ILE A 59 -16.98 9.95 21.12
N SER A 60 -16.69 8.83 21.77
CA SER A 60 -17.37 8.43 23.02
C SER A 60 -17.15 9.45 24.14
N CYS A 61 -15.91 9.95 24.29
CA CYS A 61 -15.60 11.05 25.21
C CYS A 61 -16.32 12.35 24.84
N LEU A 62 -16.45 12.68 23.55
CA LEU A 62 -17.18 13.86 23.08
C LEU A 62 -18.66 13.79 23.47
N VAL A 63 -19.32 12.66 23.19
CA VAL A 63 -20.74 12.45 23.54
C VAL A 63 -20.94 12.54 25.04
N THR A 64 -20.04 11.93 25.82
CA THR A 64 -20.07 12.01 27.29
C THR A 64 -19.92 13.44 27.77
N GLY A 65 -19.01 14.21 27.16
CA GLY A 65 -18.77 15.62 27.48
C GLY A 65 -19.93 16.56 27.14
N LEU A 66 -20.73 16.23 26.13
CA LEU A 66 -21.91 17.00 25.70
C LEU A 66 -23.18 16.63 26.47
N THR A 67 -23.33 15.36 26.86
CA THR A 67 -24.56 14.83 27.46
C THR A 67 -24.54 14.90 28.99
N SER A 68 -23.36 14.88 29.59
CA SER A 68 -23.23 14.87 31.06
C SER A 68 -23.10 16.28 31.62
N ASP A 69 -23.97 16.63 32.56
CA ASP A 69 -23.80 17.81 33.39
C ASP A 69 -22.79 17.51 34.51
N PHE A 70 -21.57 18.02 34.35
CA PHE A 70 -20.52 17.86 35.35
C PHE A 70 -20.74 18.83 36.52
N THR A 71 -20.87 18.27 37.73
CA THR A 71 -21.04 19.05 38.97
C THR A 71 -19.76 19.77 39.40
N LYS A 72 -18.59 19.36 38.87
CA LYS A 72 -17.28 19.99 39.15
C LYS A 72 -16.54 20.27 37.85
N ASP A 73 -15.95 21.45 37.75
CA ASP A 73 -15.17 21.89 36.59
C ASP A 73 -13.95 21.00 36.30
N ILE A 74 -13.38 20.36 37.33
CA ILE A 74 -12.22 19.47 37.19
C ILE A 74 -12.53 18.31 36.23
N TYR A 75 -13.71 17.68 36.36
CA TYR A 75 -14.08 16.54 35.49
C TYR A 75 -14.33 16.96 34.06
N LYS A 76 -14.89 18.17 33.86
CA LYS A 76 -15.10 18.76 32.54
C LYS A 76 -13.76 18.98 31.82
N ILE A 77 -12.77 19.53 32.51
CA ILE A 77 -11.42 19.75 31.96
C ILE A 77 -10.75 18.41 31.62
N SER A 78 -10.85 17.40 32.50
CA SER A 78 -10.27 16.08 32.24
C SER A 78 -10.84 15.40 30.99
N ILE A 79 -12.16 15.47 30.78
CA ILE A 79 -12.80 14.84 29.61
C ILE A 79 -12.38 15.52 28.30
N TRP A 80 -12.29 16.85 28.28
CA TRP A 80 -11.75 17.57 27.13
C TRP A 80 -10.27 17.25 26.88
N GLY A 81 -9.50 17.03 27.94
CA GLY A 81 -8.11 16.54 27.85
C GLY A 81 -8.03 15.18 27.18
N PHE A 82 -8.77 14.18 27.67
CA PHE A 82 -8.80 12.84 27.08
C PHE A 82 -9.29 12.86 25.62
N PHE A 83 -10.34 13.61 25.34
CA PHE A 83 -10.85 13.78 23.98
C PHE A 83 -9.75 14.25 23.02
N THR A 84 -9.02 15.29 23.40
CA THR A 84 -7.95 15.87 22.57
C THR A 84 -6.83 14.88 22.33
N ILE A 85 -6.41 14.14 23.35
CA ILE A 85 -5.34 13.14 23.25
C ILE A 85 -5.76 11.99 22.34
N PHE A 86 -6.97 11.45 22.50
CA PHE A 86 -7.47 10.34 21.68
C PHE A 86 -7.63 10.73 20.21
N ILE A 87 -8.15 11.93 19.93
CA ILE A 87 -8.27 12.45 18.57
C ILE A 87 -6.90 12.63 17.93
N LEU A 88 -5.94 13.26 18.63
CA LEU A 88 -4.60 13.49 18.08
C LEU A 88 -3.87 12.17 17.81
N ALA A 89 -3.92 11.23 18.75
CA ALA A 89 -3.32 9.91 18.58
C ALA A 89 -4.00 9.11 17.45
N GLY A 90 -5.33 9.17 17.36
CA GLY A 90 -6.12 8.54 16.30
C GLY A 90 -5.78 9.09 14.92
N ILE A 91 -5.77 10.41 14.74
CA ILE A 91 -5.40 11.04 13.46
C ILE A 91 -3.96 10.70 13.08
N LEU A 92 -3.02 10.76 14.01
CA LEU A 92 -1.62 10.44 13.74
C LEU A 92 -1.46 8.99 13.27
N SER A 93 -2.12 8.04 13.94
CA SER A 93 -2.07 6.64 13.55
C SER A 93 -2.66 6.37 12.16
N LEU A 94 -3.76 7.04 11.77
CA LEU A 94 -4.31 6.95 10.42
C LEU A 94 -3.39 7.58 9.38
N PHE A 95 -2.74 8.70 9.70
CA PHE A 95 -1.78 9.34 8.81
C PHE A 95 -0.58 8.42 8.51
N PHE A 96 -0.05 7.76 9.55
CA PHE A 96 1.00 6.76 9.39
C PHE A 96 0.51 5.54 8.62
N GLY A 97 -0.71 5.04 8.90
CA GLY A 97 -1.32 3.94 8.15
C GLY A 97 -1.42 4.24 6.66
N HIS A 98 -1.89 5.44 6.30
CA HIS A 98 -1.98 5.88 4.91
C HIS A 98 -0.61 5.99 4.23
N SER A 99 0.38 6.57 4.91
CA SER A 99 1.74 6.70 4.39
C SER A 99 2.42 5.34 4.18
N LYS A 100 2.13 4.36 5.04
CA LYS A 100 2.66 3.01 4.92
C LYS A 100 1.97 2.16 3.85
N ARG A 101 0.66 2.33 3.63
CA ARG A 101 -0.06 1.70 2.51
C ARG A 101 0.59 2.01 1.15
N LYS A 102 1.15 3.21 0.98
CA LYS A 102 1.88 3.57 -0.25
C LYS A 102 3.17 2.76 -0.44
N GLN A 103 3.83 2.34 0.64
CA GLN A 103 5.03 1.50 0.58
C GLN A 103 4.68 0.02 0.39
N GLU A 104 3.50 -0.42 0.85
CA GLU A 104 2.97 -1.78 0.68
C GLU A 104 2.51 -2.10 -0.76
N ASN A 105 2.23 -1.09 -1.58
CA ASN A 105 1.77 -1.31 -2.96
C ASN A 105 2.79 -2.01 -3.86
N THR A 106 4.06 -2.10 -3.46
CA THR A 106 5.03 -3.00 -4.12
C THR A 106 5.17 -4.25 -3.27
N LYS A 107 4.23 -5.18 -3.40
CA LYS A 107 4.29 -6.42 -2.63
C LYS A 107 5.51 -7.23 -3.07
N PRO A 108 6.32 -7.74 -2.13
CA PRO A 108 7.43 -8.63 -2.47
C PRO A 108 6.97 -9.88 -3.23
N SER A 109 5.72 -10.32 -3.02
CA SER A 109 5.08 -11.38 -3.80
C SER A 109 4.92 -11.01 -5.29
N GLU A 110 4.51 -9.78 -5.61
CA GLU A 110 4.35 -9.33 -6.99
C GLU A 110 5.70 -9.24 -7.71
N ILE A 111 6.76 -8.84 -7.01
CA ILE A 111 8.13 -8.86 -7.55
C ILE A 111 8.55 -10.31 -7.84
N THR A 112 8.27 -11.23 -6.92
CA THR A 112 8.60 -12.65 -7.07
C THR A 112 7.84 -13.28 -8.25
N ASP A 113 6.57 -12.93 -8.44
CA ASP A 113 5.75 -13.36 -9.58
C ASP A 113 6.30 -12.83 -10.90
N GLN A 114 6.74 -11.57 -10.94
CA GLN A 114 7.42 -11.00 -12.11
C GLN A 114 8.75 -11.71 -12.39
N MET A 115 9.54 -12.04 -11.37
CA MET A 115 10.78 -12.82 -11.52
C MET A 115 10.50 -14.22 -12.10
N ASN A 116 9.42 -14.88 -11.67
CA ASN A 116 9.00 -16.18 -12.21
C ASN A 116 8.52 -16.07 -13.67
N LEU A 117 7.82 -15.00 -14.04
CA LEU A 117 7.38 -14.75 -15.42
C LEU A 117 8.57 -14.52 -16.36
N ILE A 118 9.60 -13.83 -15.91
CA ILE A 118 10.86 -13.67 -16.64
C ILE A 118 11.54 -15.03 -16.85
N GLU A 119 11.66 -15.85 -15.81
CA GLU A 119 12.25 -17.19 -15.90
C GLU A 119 11.51 -18.09 -16.89
N ASN A 120 10.17 -18.05 -16.90
CA ASN A 120 9.34 -18.82 -17.83
C ASN A 120 9.51 -18.37 -19.29
N ARG A 121 9.74 -17.08 -19.54
CA ARG A 121 10.05 -16.58 -20.90
C ARG A 121 11.36 -17.16 -21.41
N PHE A 122 12.41 -17.18 -20.59
CA PHE A 122 13.71 -17.73 -20.99
C PHE A 122 13.73 -19.26 -21.06
N LYS A 123 12.90 -19.98 -20.30
CA LYS A 123 12.75 -21.45 -20.43
C LYS A 123 12.04 -21.89 -21.71
N ASN A 124 11.17 -21.05 -22.27
CA ASN A 124 10.41 -21.36 -23.48
C ASN A 124 11.13 -20.93 -24.78
N GLU A 125 12.22 -20.16 -24.69
CA GLU A 125 13.05 -19.72 -25.83
C GLU A 125 14.30 -20.60 -26.05
N VAL A 126 14.48 -21.67 -25.27
CA VAL A 126 15.51 -22.71 -25.41
C VAL A 126 14.86 -24.00 -25.92
#